data_AF-A0A976HD51-F1
#
_entry.id   AF-A0A976HD51-F1
#
_cell.length_a   1.000
_cell.length_b   1.000
_cell.length_c   1.000
_cell.angle_alpha   90.00
_cell.angle_beta   90.00
_cell.angle_gamma   90.00
#
_symmetry.space_group_name_H-M   'P 1'
#
loop_
_entity.id
_entity.type
_entity.pdbx_description
1 polymer ?
#
loop_
_entity_poly.entity_id
_entity_poly.type
_entity_poly.pdbx_seq_one_letter_code
_entity_poly.pdbx_strand_id
1 'polypeptide(L)'
;MRNVLILACLTATAQPATAQVATLRPESCARLATVQYDNCSITNIFRCGDGSAAFWIESLDGDDILTVETRNADHGSETLDFVGQGVTIRMTQTKAHPRDTILNGSAEDTITGEFQIFGMSRPIVGQTSYGYAGEETVLAGVTFARIAFNGSVTLPPPMPAMTGGGTYLYSEDLDLLIEESVNFDAEMDGETYRLAHLSLAGQDGFGDETPGYGCGQLSQLRLNPAEVPT
;
A
#
# COMPACT_ATOMS: atom_id res chain seq x y z
N MET A 1 -39.55 -58.11 24.03
CA MET A 1 -38.58 -57.46 23.13
C MET A 1 -38.73 -55.96 23.31
N ARG A 2 -37.72 -55.28 23.86
CA ARG A 2 -37.79 -53.86 24.23
C ARG A 2 -36.55 -53.18 23.64
N ASN A 3 -36.75 -52.44 22.55
CA ASN A 3 -35.70 -51.73 21.83
C ASN A 3 -35.28 -50.50 22.64
N VAL A 4 -33.98 -50.40 22.95
CA VAL A 4 -33.35 -49.20 23.51
C VAL A 4 -32.73 -48.43 22.34
N LEU A 5 -33.27 -47.24 22.07
CA LEU A 5 -32.71 -46.28 21.12
C LEU A 5 -31.59 -45.51 21.82
N ILE A 6 -30.37 -45.61 21.30
CA ILE A 6 -29.22 -44.82 21.73
C ILE A 6 -29.27 -43.49 20.98
N LEU A 7 -29.42 -42.38 21.70
CA LEU A 7 -29.34 -41.03 21.18
C LEU A 7 -27.87 -40.61 21.13
N ALA A 8 -27.26 -40.62 19.94
CA ALA A 8 -25.91 -40.12 19.74
C ALA A 8 -25.90 -38.59 19.80
N CYS A 9 -25.26 -38.01 20.81
CA CYS A 9 -24.90 -36.60 20.83
C CYS A 9 -23.83 -36.34 19.76
N LEU A 10 -24.24 -35.77 18.63
CA LEU A 10 -23.33 -35.10 17.70
C LEU A 10 -22.82 -33.82 18.38
N THR A 11 -21.68 -33.91 19.05
CA THR A 11 -20.89 -32.72 19.38
C THR A 11 -20.29 -32.19 18.09
N ALA A 12 -21.00 -31.28 17.43
CA ALA A 12 -20.40 -30.41 16.45
C ALA A 12 -19.39 -29.52 17.18
N THR A 13 -18.11 -29.90 17.15
CA THR A 13 -17.03 -28.98 17.45
C THR A 13 -17.04 -27.94 16.36
N ALA A 14 -17.80 -26.86 16.59
CA ALA A 14 -17.62 -25.62 15.85
C ALA A 14 -16.16 -25.22 16.07
N GLN A 15 -15.31 -25.48 15.08
CA GLN A 15 -14.01 -24.84 15.03
C GLN A 15 -14.30 -23.34 15.06
N PRO A 16 -13.74 -22.57 16.02
CA PRO A 16 -13.79 -21.13 15.90
C PRO A 16 -13.21 -20.82 14.52
N ALA A 17 -13.92 -20.03 13.73
CA ALA A 17 -13.38 -19.45 12.52
C ALA A 17 -12.18 -18.61 12.95
N THR A 18 -11.00 -19.22 12.98
CA THR A 18 -9.74 -18.51 13.10
C THR A 18 -9.70 -17.60 11.91
N ALA A 19 -9.80 -16.29 12.19
CA ALA A 19 -9.57 -15.22 11.24
C ALA A 19 -8.38 -15.61 10.38
N GLN A 20 -8.64 -15.78 9.08
CA GLN A 20 -7.64 -16.20 8.12
C GLN A 20 -6.50 -15.20 8.19
N VAL A 21 -5.28 -15.71 8.36
CA VAL A 21 -4.05 -14.91 8.44
C VAL A 21 -3.83 -14.28 7.06
N ALA A 22 -4.48 -13.12 6.82
CA ALA A 22 -4.38 -12.35 5.58
C ALA A 22 -3.03 -11.62 5.44
N THR A 23 -2.09 -11.84 6.37
CA THR A 23 -0.78 -11.18 6.42
C THR A 23 0.37 -12.05 5.92
N LEU A 24 0.13 -13.30 5.51
CA LEU A 24 1.18 -14.16 4.96
C LEU A 24 1.29 -13.97 3.46
N ARG A 25 2.45 -13.49 3.00
CA ARG A 25 2.79 -13.40 1.60
C ARG A 25 2.61 -14.76 0.91
N PRO A 26 1.90 -14.84 -0.23
CA PRO A 26 1.79 -16.09 -0.99
C PRO A 26 3.16 -16.62 -1.44
N GLU A 27 3.35 -17.95 -1.41
CA GLU A 27 4.60 -18.60 -1.82
C GLU A 27 4.94 -18.37 -3.30
N SER A 28 3.95 -18.07 -4.13
CA SER A 28 4.11 -17.76 -5.55
C SER A 28 4.57 -16.33 -5.83
N CYS A 29 4.80 -15.52 -4.80
CA CYS A 29 5.22 -14.13 -4.95
C CYS A 29 6.75 -14.01 -5.05
N ALA A 30 7.22 -13.40 -6.13
CA ALA A 30 8.62 -13.03 -6.31
C ALA A 30 8.80 -11.53 -6.10
N ARG A 31 9.84 -11.14 -5.33
CA ARG A 31 10.16 -9.73 -5.13
C ARG A 31 10.57 -9.12 -6.46
N LEU A 32 9.94 -8.00 -6.82
CA LEU A 32 10.17 -7.27 -8.06
C LEU A 32 11.01 -6.01 -7.80
N ALA A 33 10.71 -5.29 -6.72
CA ALA A 33 11.38 -4.04 -6.38
C ALA A 33 11.44 -3.82 -4.87
N THR A 34 12.42 -3.04 -4.44
CA THR A 34 12.50 -2.43 -3.11
C THR A 34 12.57 -0.92 -3.29
N VAL A 35 11.63 -0.22 -2.67
CA VAL A 35 11.47 1.22 -2.74
C VAL A 35 11.76 1.78 -1.36
N GLN A 36 12.56 2.84 -1.29
CA GLN A 36 12.86 3.52 -0.05
C GLN A 36 12.50 5.00 -0.15
N TYR A 37 11.88 5.53 0.90
CA TYR A 37 11.43 6.90 0.98
C TYR A 37 12.25 7.71 1.99
N ASP A 38 12.17 9.03 1.89
CA ASP A 38 12.89 9.99 2.75
C ASP A 38 12.35 10.08 4.19
N ASN A 39 11.16 9.54 4.45
CA ASN A 39 10.58 9.35 5.78
C ASN A 39 11.02 8.03 6.45
N CYS A 40 12.02 7.34 5.89
CA CYS A 40 12.54 6.07 6.40
C CYS A 40 11.62 4.85 6.23
N SER A 41 10.52 4.95 5.48
CA SER A 41 9.78 3.75 5.11
C SER A 41 10.49 3.00 3.99
N ILE A 42 10.37 1.68 4.04
CA ILE A 42 10.73 0.79 2.93
C ILE A 42 9.47 0.10 2.45
N THR A 43 9.31 0.00 1.13
CA THR A 43 8.27 -0.78 0.50
C THR A 43 8.87 -1.86 -0.37
N ASN A 44 8.60 -3.12 -0.02
CA ASN A 44 8.94 -4.28 -0.84
C ASN A 44 7.75 -4.67 -1.70
N ILE A 45 7.94 -4.66 -3.02
CA ILE A 45 6.90 -4.95 -4.00
C ILE A 45 7.16 -6.33 -4.60
N PHE A 46 6.16 -7.19 -4.56
CA PHE A 46 6.21 -8.55 -5.07
C PHE A 46 5.17 -8.73 -6.16
N ARG A 47 5.51 -9.49 -7.21
CA ARG A 47 4.56 -9.95 -8.22
C ARG A 47 4.17 -11.39 -7.90
N CYS A 48 2.87 -11.67 -7.90
CA CYS A 48 2.32 -12.94 -7.43
C CYS A 48 1.64 -13.73 -8.55
N GLY A 49 1.95 -15.02 -8.64
CA GLY A 49 1.35 -15.94 -9.61
C GLY A 49 1.87 -15.78 -11.04
N ASP A 50 1.35 -16.61 -11.94
CA ASP A 50 1.80 -16.70 -13.33
C ASP A 50 1.11 -15.66 -14.26
N GLY A 51 0.28 -14.78 -13.70
CA GLY A 51 -0.51 -13.76 -14.41
C GLY A 51 -0.18 -12.34 -13.92
N SER A 52 -0.06 -11.40 -14.86
CA SER A 52 0.80 -10.21 -14.81
C SER A 52 0.41 -9.06 -13.88
N ALA A 53 -0.80 -9.02 -13.33
CA ALA A 53 -1.31 -7.80 -12.69
C ALA A 53 -1.30 -7.81 -11.15
N ALA A 54 -1.13 -8.97 -10.50
CA ALA A 54 -1.28 -9.06 -9.04
C ALA A 54 0.02 -8.74 -8.29
N PHE A 55 -0.05 -7.76 -7.40
CA PHE A 55 1.01 -7.35 -6.51
C PHE A 55 0.65 -7.60 -5.07
N TRP A 56 1.68 -8.00 -4.33
CA TRP A 56 1.71 -7.96 -2.87
C TRP A 56 2.74 -6.91 -2.49
N ILE A 57 2.36 -5.95 -1.66
CA ILE A 57 3.18 -4.80 -1.29
C ILE A 57 3.28 -4.76 0.22
N GLU A 58 4.49 -4.77 0.73
CA GLU A 58 4.77 -4.68 2.17
C GLU A 58 5.47 -3.38 2.46
N SER A 59 4.88 -2.54 3.30
CA SER A 59 5.54 -1.33 3.80
C SER A 59 6.02 -1.55 5.22
N LEU A 60 7.27 -1.20 5.47
CA LEU A 60 7.99 -1.41 6.71
C LEU A 60 8.30 -0.07 7.39
N ASP A 61 8.23 -0.07 8.72
CA ASP A 61 8.75 0.98 9.59
C ASP A 61 9.73 0.34 10.57
N GLY A 62 11.02 0.52 10.34
CA GLY A 62 12.06 -0.26 11.00
C GLY A 62 11.98 -1.74 10.59
N ASP A 63 12.12 -2.65 11.57
CA ASP A 63 12.14 -4.10 11.33
C ASP A 63 10.72 -4.72 11.24
N ASP A 64 9.67 -3.92 11.42
CA ASP A 64 8.29 -4.38 11.48
C ASP A 64 7.52 -4.01 10.21
N ILE A 65 6.71 -4.96 9.70
CA ILE A 65 5.75 -4.69 8.64
C ILE A 65 4.64 -3.83 9.23
N LEU A 66 4.46 -2.62 8.68
CA LEU A 66 3.40 -1.69 9.04
C LEU A 66 2.12 -1.96 8.26
N THR A 67 2.24 -2.10 6.94
CA THR A 67 1.09 -2.38 6.07
C THR A 67 1.37 -3.47 5.06
N VAL A 68 0.30 -4.17 4.69
CA VAL A 68 0.26 -5.09 3.55
C VAL A 68 -0.85 -4.62 2.61
N GLU A 69 -0.52 -4.44 1.34
CA GLU A 69 -1.49 -4.11 0.30
C GLU A 69 -1.49 -5.20 -0.78
N THR A 70 -2.69 -5.63 -1.19
CA THR A 70 -2.87 -6.35 -2.45
C THR A 70 -3.36 -5.40 -3.51
N ARG A 71 -2.70 -5.41 -4.66
CA ARG A 71 -3.01 -4.50 -5.77
C ARG A 71 -3.07 -5.26 -7.08
N ASN A 72 -4.02 -4.89 -7.92
CA ASN A 72 -4.11 -5.36 -9.29
C ASN A 72 -3.74 -4.20 -10.24
N ALA A 73 -2.85 -4.41 -11.20
CA ALA A 73 -2.47 -3.38 -12.19
C ALA A 73 -3.69 -2.82 -12.94
N ASP A 74 -4.66 -3.67 -13.24
CA ASP A 74 -5.84 -3.35 -14.05
C ASP A 74 -6.99 -2.76 -13.22
N HIS A 75 -6.99 -2.95 -11.90
CA HIS A 75 -8.14 -2.59 -11.03
C HIS A 75 -7.75 -1.82 -9.78
N GLY A 76 -6.46 -1.52 -9.60
CA GLY A 76 -5.95 -0.78 -8.45
C GLY A 76 -5.88 -1.61 -7.16
N SER A 77 -5.87 -0.93 -6.02
CA SER A 77 -5.75 -1.57 -4.70
C SER A 77 -7.01 -2.35 -4.35
N GLU A 78 -6.86 -3.58 -3.88
CA GLU A 78 -7.96 -4.47 -3.48
C GLU A 78 -8.06 -4.58 -1.96
N THR A 79 -6.93 -4.72 -1.26
CA THR A 79 -6.89 -4.68 0.21
C THR A 79 -5.71 -3.84 0.70
N LEU A 80 -5.90 -3.21 1.86
CA LEU A 80 -4.85 -2.57 2.65
C LEU A 80 -5.03 -2.95 4.12
N ASP A 81 -4.12 -3.73 4.65
CA ASP A 81 -4.11 -4.21 6.03
C ASP A 81 -3.06 -3.45 6.85
N PHE A 82 -3.46 -2.87 7.98
CA PHE A 82 -2.55 -2.26 8.95
C PHE A 82 -2.19 -3.30 10.01
N VAL A 83 -0.99 -3.85 9.90
CA VAL A 83 -0.54 -5.00 10.69
C VAL A 83 -0.48 -4.62 12.17
N GLY A 84 -1.02 -5.49 13.02
CA GLY A 84 -1.07 -5.27 14.47
C GLY A 84 -2.12 -4.25 14.95
N GLN A 85 -2.76 -3.50 14.05
CA GLN A 85 -3.75 -2.48 14.42
C GLN A 85 -5.20 -2.98 14.35
N GLY A 86 -5.43 -4.15 13.72
CA GLY A 86 -6.79 -4.69 13.53
C GLY A 86 -7.65 -3.82 12.62
N VAL A 87 -6.99 -3.11 11.69
CA VAL A 87 -7.61 -2.26 10.67
C VAL A 87 -7.34 -2.86 9.30
N THR A 88 -8.40 -3.04 8.52
CA THR A 88 -8.34 -3.53 7.13
C THR A 88 -9.23 -2.66 6.27
N ILE A 89 -8.74 -2.23 5.14
CA ILE A 89 -9.52 -1.56 4.10
C ILE A 89 -9.68 -2.53 2.93
N ARG A 90 -10.91 -2.82 2.55
CA ARG A 90 -11.22 -3.58 1.33
C ARG A 90 -11.77 -2.62 0.30
N MET A 91 -11.21 -2.63 -0.88
CA MET A 91 -11.48 -1.66 -1.94
C MET A 91 -11.88 -2.40 -3.22
N THR A 92 -12.82 -1.78 -3.91
CA THR A 92 -13.16 -2.02 -5.30
C THR A 92 -12.93 -0.69 -6.01
N GLN A 93 -11.92 -0.64 -6.88
CA GLN A 93 -11.64 0.57 -7.66
C GLN A 93 -12.09 0.36 -9.11
N THR A 94 -12.56 1.42 -9.75
CA THR A 94 -12.84 1.42 -11.19
C THR A 94 -11.63 1.94 -11.97
N LYS A 95 -10.45 1.61 -11.48
CA LYS A 95 -9.19 2.13 -12.00
C LYS A 95 -8.92 1.54 -13.38
N ALA A 96 -8.47 2.38 -14.31
CA ALA A 96 -7.87 1.93 -15.55
C ALA A 96 -6.39 1.61 -15.31
N HIS A 97 -5.85 0.67 -16.09
CA HIS A 97 -4.45 0.33 -16.03
C HIS A 97 -3.58 1.60 -16.21
N PRO A 98 -2.45 1.79 -15.50
CA PRO A 98 -1.68 3.06 -15.57
C PRO A 98 -1.24 3.45 -16.99
N ARG A 99 -1.02 2.45 -17.86
CA ARG A 99 -0.75 2.65 -19.29
C ARG A 99 -1.85 3.45 -20.00
N ASP A 100 -3.10 3.30 -19.61
CA ASP A 100 -4.22 4.02 -20.23
C ASP A 100 -4.15 5.52 -19.94
N THR A 101 -3.65 5.92 -18.77
CA THR A 101 -3.38 7.33 -18.46
C THR A 101 -2.31 7.91 -19.39
N ILE A 102 -1.29 7.12 -19.73
CA ILE A 102 -0.22 7.54 -20.64
C ILE A 102 -0.75 7.68 -22.07
N LEU A 103 -1.54 6.71 -22.53
CA LEU A 103 -2.11 6.70 -23.88
C LEU A 103 -3.13 7.82 -24.08
N ASN A 104 -3.98 8.07 -23.08
CA ASN A 104 -5.08 9.04 -23.18
C ASN A 104 -4.72 10.43 -22.65
N GLY A 105 -3.60 10.57 -21.92
CA GLY A 105 -3.17 11.80 -21.26
C GLY A 105 -3.81 12.04 -19.88
N SER A 106 -4.96 11.44 -19.60
CA SER A 106 -5.62 11.52 -18.29
C SER A 106 -6.49 10.31 -18.02
N ALA A 107 -6.77 10.06 -16.74
CA ALA A 107 -7.74 9.05 -16.28
C ALA A 107 -8.42 9.51 -14.99
N GLU A 108 -9.57 8.91 -14.69
CA GLU A 108 -10.26 9.06 -13.42
C GLU A 108 -10.56 7.68 -12.83
N ASP A 109 -10.59 7.61 -11.51
CA ASP A 109 -10.85 6.40 -10.75
C ASP A 109 -11.82 6.71 -9.60
N THR A 110 -12.73 5.77 -9.36
CA THR A 110 -13.63 5.79 -8.21
C THR A 110 -13.28 4.61 -7.32
N ILE A 111 -12.97 4.91 -6.07
CA ILE A 111 -12.73 3.92 -5.03
C ILE A 111 -14.05 3.75 -4.28
N THR A 112 -14.52 2.52 -4.17
CA THR A 112 -15.61 2.16 -3.25
C THR A 112 -15.14 1.01 -2.38
N GLY A 113 -15.64 0.89 -1.15
CA GLY A 113 -15.14 -0.18 -0.31
C GLY A 113 -15.68 -0.17 1.10
N GLU A 114 -15.02 -0.97 1.93
CA GLU A 114 -15.31 -1.11 3.35
C GLU A 114 -14.05 -0.88 4.17
N PHE A 115 -14.13 0.05 5.11
CA PHE A 115 -13.16 0.24 6.18
C PHE A 115 -13.59 -0.60 7.38
N GLN A 116 -12.77 -1.58 7.74
CA GLN A 116 -13.00 -2.49 8.85
C GLN A 116 -12.10 -2.12 10.02
N ILE A 117 -12.70 -1.79 11.15
CA ILE A 117 -12.00 -1.42 12.39
C ILE A 117 -12.69 -2.04 13.59
N PHE A 118 -11.94 -2.75 14.43
CA PHE A 118 -12.45 -3.43 15.64
C PHE A 118 -13.72 -4.26 15.40
N GLY A 119 -13.78 -4.97 14.26
CA GLY A 119 -14.91 -5.83 13.88
C GLY A 119 -16.15 -5.08 13.34
N MET A 120 -16.08 -3.75 13.20
CA MET A 120 -17.10 -2.95 12.52
C MET A 120 -16.70 -2.69 11.07
N SER A 121 -17.62 -2.90 10.14
CA SER A 121 -17.46 -2.48 8.75
C SER A 121 -18.25 -1.20 8.47
N ARG A 122 -17.63 -0.28 7.71
CA ARG A 122 -18.21 1.01 7.32
C ARG A 122 -17.82 1.34 5.88
N PRO A 123 -18.72 1.92 5.07
CA PRO A 123 -18.42 2.21 3.68
C PRO A 123 -17.39 3.34 3.54
N ILE A 124 -16.56 3.24 2.51
CA ILE A 124 -15.69 4.32 2.01
C ILE A 124 -16.00 4.62 0.55
N VAL A 125 -15.82 5.87 0.16
CA VAL A 125 -15.93 6.32 -1.22
C VAL A 125 -14.82 7.32 -1.50
N GLY A 126 -14.11 7.14 -2.60
CA GLY A 126 -13.06 8.05 -3.03
C GLY A 126 -13.09 8.30 -4.53
N GLN A 127 -12.42 9.36 -4.94
CA GLN A 127 -12.24 9.75 -6.33
C GLN A 127 -10.80 10.18 -6.52
N THR A 128 -10.16 9.71 -7.59
CA THR A 128 -8.80 10.11 -7.96
C THR A 128 -8.76 10.49 -9.43
N SER A 129 -8.10 11.58 -9.73
CA SER A 129 -7.79 12.03 -11.09
C SER A 129 -6.30 11.86 -11.36
N TYR A 130 -5.95 11.48 -12.58
CA TYR A 130 -4.59 11.24 -13.03
C TYR A 130 -4.31 12.05 -14.30
N GLY A 131 -3.07 12.55 -14.43
CA GLY A 131 -2.61 13.27 -15.60
C GLY A 131 -1.20 12.88 -16.01
N TYR A 132 -0.98 12.74 -17.31
CA TYR A 132 0.33 12.49 -17.91
C TYR A 132 0.73 13.65 -18.83
N ALA A 133 1.86 14.28 -18.53
CA ALA A 133 2.37 15.44 -19.26
C ALA A 133 3.48 15.11 -20.28
N GLY A 134 3.77 13.82 -20.51
CA GLY A 134 4.91 13.41 -21.35
C GLY A 134 6.26 13.39 -20.61
N GLU A 135 6.26 13.48 -19.28
CA GLU A 135 7.47 13.46 -18.48
C GLU A 135 7.93 12.03 -18.18
N GLU A 136 9.23 11.78 -18.35
CA GLU A 136 9.85 10.49 -18.05
C GLU A 136 11.09 10.69 -17.17
N THR A 137 11.46 9.64 -16.43
CA THR A 137 12.69 9.57 -15.63
C THR A 137 13.30 8.19 -15.74
N VAL A 138 14.59 8.07 -15.43
CA VAL A 138 15.31 6.78 -15.40
C VAL A 138 15.75 6.51 -13.97
N LEU A 139 15.29 5.40 -13.42
CA LEU A 139 15.64 4.91 -12.08
C LEU A 139 16.05 3.45 -12.18
N ALA A 140 17.09 3.04 -11.45
CA ALA A 140 17.56 1.65 -11.48
C ALA A 140 17.85 1.11 -12.91
N GLY A 141 18.16 1.99 -13.87
CA GLY A 141 18.37 1.63 -15.27
C GLY A 141 17.10 1.38 -16.09
N VAL A 142 15.93 1.66 -15.54
CA VAL A 142 14.61 1.47 -16.18
C VAL A 142 13.94 2.83 -16.38
N THR A 143 13.27 3.01 -17.52
CA THR A 143 12.49 4.21 -17.82
C THR A 143 11.12 4.13 -17.15
N PHE A 144 10.70 5.23 -16.53
CA PHE A 144 9.40 5.41 -15.92
C PHE A 144 8.72 6.66 -16.47
N ALA A 145 7.45 6.53 -16.84
CA ALA A 145 6.57 7.65 -17.10
C ALA A 145 6.06 8.24 -15.78
N ARG A 146 6.04 9.57 -15.69
CA ARG A 146 5.63 10.30 -14.51
C ARG A 146 4.16 10.71 -14.60
N ILE A 147 3.33 10.17 -13.71
CA ILE A 147 1.87 10.39 -13.68
C ILE A 147 1.51 11.19 -12.44
N ALA A 148 1.02 12.41 -12.62
CA ALA A 148 0.49 13.21 -11.53
C ALA A 148 -0.87 12.67 -11.10
N PHE A 149 -1.18 12.74 -9.80
CA PHE A 149 -2.51 12.40 -9.29
C PHE A 149 -2.99 13.38 -8.23
N ASN A 150 -4.31 13.51 -8.13
CA ASN A 150 -4.99 14.21 -7.05
C ASN A 150 -6.29 13.49 -6.74
N GLY A 151 -6.57 13.25 -5.48
CA GLY A 151 -7.71 12.47 -5.05
C GLY A 151 -8.23 12.80 -3.67
N SER A 152 -9.36 12.20 -3.35
CA SER A 152 -9.99 12.26 -2.05
C SER A 152 -10.63 10.93 -1.69
N VAL A 153 -10.69 10.61 -0.41
CA VAL A 153 -11.40 9.46 0.15
C VAL A 153 -12.21 9.95 1.34
N THR A 154 -13.52 9.75 1.29
CA THR A 154 -14.41 9.96 2.42
C THR A 154 -14.34 8.74 3.33
N LEU A 155 -13.82 8.95 4.54
CA LEU A 155 -13.76 7.93 5.58
C LEU A 155 -15.03 7.94 6.46
N PRO A 156 -15.31 6.83 7.16
CA PRO A 156 -16.40 6.77 8.13
C PRO A 156 -16.22 7.75 9.28
N PRO A 157 -17.29 8.43 9.75
CA PRO A 157 -17.21 9.25 10.96
C PRO A 157 -16.69 8.45 12.17
N PRO A 158 -15.87 9.06 13.04
CA PRO A 158 -15.52 10.48 13.10
C PRO A 158 -14.28 10.88 12.26
N MET A 159 -13.75 10.00 11.41
CA MET A 159 -12.55 10.32 10.62
C MET A 159 -12.88 11.39 9.57
N PRO A 160 -12.00 12.39 9.38
CA PRO A 160 -12.18 13.37 8.33
C PRO A 160 -12.02 12.72 6.94
N ALA A 161 -12.50 13.42 5.90
CA ALA A 161 -12.14 13.04 4.55
C ALA A 161 -10.64 13.22 4.36
N MET A 162 -10.00 12.29 3.66
CA MET A 162 -8.62 12.41 3.25
C MET A 162 -8.57 13.02 1.86
N THR A 163 -7.83 14.11 1.69
CA THR A 163 -7.46 14.69 0.40
C THR A 163 -5.97 14.56 0.22
N GLY A 164 -5.52 14.34 -1.01
CA GLY A 164 -4.10 14.21 -1.25
C GLY A 164 -3.76 14.14 -2.72
N GLY A 165 -2.49 14.31 -3.02
CA GLY A 165 -1.98 14.24 -4.37
C GLY A 165 -0.49 14.04 -4.39
N GLY A 166 0.03 13.85 -5.59
CA GLY A 166 1.43 13.56 -5.75
C GLY A 166 1.73 13.04 -7.13
N THR A 167 2.69 12.13 -7.20
CA THR A 167 3.21 11.63 -8.45
C THR A 167 3.55 10.16 -8.33
N TYR A 168 3.06 9.38 -9.29
CA TYR A 168 3.48 8.01 -9.51
C TYR A 168 4.52 7.93 -10.64
N LEU A 169 5.33 6.88 -10.59
CA LEU A 169 6.20 6.45 -11.68
C LEU A 169 5.72 5.10 -12.17
N TYR A 170 5.47 5.00 -13.48
CA TYR A 170 5.03 3.76 -14.13
C TYR A 170 6.05 3.29 -15.15
N SER A 171 6.50 2.03 -15.03
CA SER A 171 7.31 1.36 -16.04
C SER A 171 6.46 0.36 -16.81
N GLU A 172 6.42 0.49 -18.13
CA GLU A 172 5.71 -0.46 -19.01
C GLU A 172 6.39 -1.83 -19.06
N ASP A 173 7.73 -1.85 -19.08
CA ASP A 173 8.53 -3.08 -19.16
C ASP A 173 8.37 -3.97 -17.93
N LEU A 174 8.31 -3.35 -16.75
CA LEU A 174 8.12 -4.05 -15.49
C LEU A 174 6.65 -4.19 -15.13
N ASP A 175 5.77 -3.49 -15.84
CA ASP A 175 4.37 -3.23 -15.46
C ASP A 175 4.25 -2.83 -13.98
N LEU A 176 5.03 -1.83 -13.56
CA LEU A 176 5.22 -1.48 -12.15
C LEU A 176 4.84 -0.02 -11.92
N LEU A 177 3.94 0.22 -10.96
CA LEU A 177 3.57 1.54 -10.47
C LEU A 177 4.11 1.76 -9.07
N ILE A 178 4.96 2.78 -8.88
CA ILE A 178 5.49 3.18 -7.57
C ILE A 178 5.18 4.65 -7.29
N GLU A 179 5.13 5.02 -6.02
CA GLU A 179 4.96 6.42 -5.62
C GLU A 179 6.32 7.13 -5.67
N GLU A 180 6.39 8.25 -6.38
CA GLU A 180 7.54 9.16 -6.30
C GLU A 180 7.36 10.21 -5.21
N SER A 181 6.14 10.70 -5.05
CA SER A 181 5.79 11.59 -3.95
C SER A 181 4.31 11.47 -3.63
N VAL A 182 4.00 11.60 -2.36
CA VAL A 182 2.63 11.67 -1.86
C VAL A 182 2.56 12.80 -0.85
N ASN A 183 1.49 13.58 -0.91
CA ASN A 183 1.18 14.65 0.03
C ASN A 183 -0.28 14.47 0.43
N PHE A 184 -0.53 14.09 1.67
CA PHE A 184 -1.86 14.09 2.26
C PHE A 184 -2.13 15.41 2.99
N ASP A 185 -3.40 15.81 3.04
CA ASP A 185 -3.81 17.05 3.70
C ASP A 185 -3.47 17.04 5.20
N ALA A 186 -3.13 18.21 5.73
CA ALA A 186 -2.49 18.37 7.04
C ALA A 186 -3.43 18.07 8.23
N GLU A 187 -4.75 17.97 8.00
CA GLU A 187 -5.74 17.72 9.06
C GLU A 187 -5.62 16.32 9.71
N MET A 188 -4.82 15.43 9.15
CA MET A 188 -4.51 14.10 9.69
C MET A 188 -3.01 13.89 10.01
N ASP A 189 -2.30 14.94 10.42
CA ASP A 189 -0.82 14.91 10.55
C ASP A 189 -0.16 14.52 9.22
N GLY A 190 -0.71 15.06 8.12
CA GLY A 190 -0.47 14.64 6.73
C GLY A 190 0.97 14.20 6.45
N GLU A 191 1.11 12.95 6.02
CA GLU A 191 2.40 12.43 5.61
C GLU A 191 2.76 12.99 4.24
N THR A 192 3.92 13.64 4.19
CA THR A 192 4.61 13.94 2.94
C THR A 192 5.87 13.10 2.90
N TYR A 193 5.98 12.26 1.87
CA TYR A 193 7.18 11.50 1.63
C TYR A 193 7.51 11.47 0.15
N ARG A 194 8.78 11.25 -0.14
CA ARG A 194 9.33 11.20 -1.49
C ARG A 194 10.26 10.03 -1.65
N LEU A 195 10.29 9.49 -2.86
CA LEU A 195 11.20 8.44 -3.26
C LEU A 195 12.65 8.90 -3.07
N ALA A 196 13.38 8.16 -2.23
CA ALA A 196 14.81 8.34 -2.01
C ALA A 196 15.61 7.35 -2.86
N HIS A 197 15.14 6.10 -2.97
CA HIS A 197 15.85 5.07 -3.72
C HIS A 197 14.91 3.98 -4.27
N LEU A 198 15.28 3.39 -5.40
CA LEU A 198 14.64 2.22 -6.00
C LEU A 198 15.75 1.22 -6.33
N SER A 199 15.59 -0.01 -5.85
CA SER A 199 16.46 -1.15 -6.15
C SER A 199 15.67 -2.26 -6.83
N LEU A 200 16.23 -2.81 -7.90
CA LEU A 200 15.73 -3.99 -8.62
C LEU A 200 16.60 -5.21 -8.37
N ALA A 201 16.14 -6.39 -8.78
CA ALA A 201 16.86 -7.65 -8.56
C ALA A 201 18.33 -7.56 -9.05
N GLY A 202 19.26 -7.89 -8.16
CA GLY A 202 20.70 -7.85 -8.43
C GLY A 202 21.36 -6.49 -8.19
N GLN A 203 20.62 -5.48 -7.73
CA GLN A 203 21.16 -4.18 -7.33
C GLN A 203 21.32 -4.08 -5.81
N ASP A 204 22.21 -3.20 -5.36
CA ASP A 204 22.37 -2.88 -3.94
C ASP A 204 21.06 -2.30 -3.38
N GLY A 205 20.71 -2.69 -2.15
CA GLY A 205 19.45 -2.32 -1.50
C GLY A 205 18.24 -3.18 -1.89
N PHE A 206 18.38 -4.09 -2.86
CA PHE A 206 17.30 -5.00 -3.23
C PHE A 206 17.01 -6.00 -2.11
N GLY A 207 15.82 -5.87 -1.54
CA GLY A 207 15.33 -6.72 -0.49
C GLY A 207 15.67 -6.28 0.92
N ASP A 208 16.21 -5.07 1.08
CA ASP A 208 16.42 -4.47 2.38
C ASP A 208 15.09 -4.35 3.15
N GLU A 209 15.19 -4.53 4.45
CA GLU A 209 14.11 -4.32 5.42
C GLU A 209 14.44 -3.14 6.35
N THR A 210 15.69 -2.69 6.34
CA THR A 210 16.16 -1.53 7.12
C THR A 210 16.64 -0.41 6.20
N PRO A 211 16.30 0.86 6.49
CA PRO A 211 16.64 1.98 5.62
C PRO A 211 18.15 2.17 5.35
N GLY A 212 18.56 2.17 4.08
CA GLY A 212 19.93 2.46 3.63
C GLY A 212 20.15 3.86 3.05
N TYR A 213 19.09 4.53 2.60
CA TYR A 213 19.10 5.79 1.85
C TYR A 213 18.14 6.86 2.41
N GLY A 214 18.47 8.15 2.33
CA GLY A 214 17.50 9.22 2.63
C GLY A 214 17.08 9.41 4.11
N CYS A 215 17.41 8.48 5.01
CA CYS A 215 17.17 8.64 6.45
C CYS A 215 18.10 9.67 7.08
N GLY A 216 17.61 10.89 7.32
CA GLY A 216 18.46 11.90 7.97
C GLY A 216 17.98 13.34 8.07
N GLN A 217 16.72 13.68 7.75
CA GLN A 217 16.25 15.07 7.92
C GLN A 217 15.27 15.32 9.08
N LEU A 218 14.67 14.29 9.69
CA LEU A 218 13.74 14.48 10.82
C LEU A 218 14.36 14.26 12.21
N SER A 219 15.46 13.51 12.32
CA SER A 219 16.17 13.31 13.61
C SER A 219 16.98 14.53 14.05
N GLN A 220 17.16 15.56 13.21
CA GLN A 220 17.74 16.85 13.61
C GLN A 220 16.72 17.88 14.14
N LEU A 221 15.42 17.55 14.15
CA LEU A 221 14.37 18.41 14.73
C LEU A 221 13.93 17.99 16.14
N ARG A 222 14.52 16.94 16.71
CA ARG A 222 14.41 16.69 18.16
C ARG A 222 15.42 17.58 18.89
N LEU A 223 14.94 18.75 19.30
CA LEU A 223 15.40 19.55 20.44
C LEU A 223 16.88 19.36 20.78
N ASN A 224 17.72 20.26 20.30
CA ASN A 224 18.88 20.68 21.07
C ASN A 224 18.34 21.74 22.06
N PRO A 225 17.93 21.41 23.29
CA PRO A 225 17.76 22.45 24.29
C PRO A 225 19.15 23.04 24.47
N ALA A 226 19.26 24.31 24.12
CA ALA A 226 20.46 25.10 24.25
C ALA A 226 21.25 24.72 25.51
N GLU A 227 22.55 24.51 25.33
CA GLU A 227 23.50 24.93 26.35
C GLU A 227 23.07 26.34 26.79
N VAL A 228 22.53 26.44 27.99
CA VAL A 228 22.36 27.72 28.68
C VAL A 228 23.65 27.93 29.45
N PRO A 229 24.57 28.78 29.00
CA PRO A 229 25.68 29.21 29.82
C PRO A 229 25.17 30.28 30.80
N THR A 230 25.16 29.95 32.09
CA THR A 230 25.42 30.89 33.19
C THR A 230 26.15 30.16 34.31
#